data_AF-A0A831KAK4-F1
#
_entry.id   AF-A0A831KAK4-F1
#
_cell.length_a   1.000
_cell.length_b   1.000
_cell.length_c   1.000
_cell.angle_alpha   90.00
_cell.angle_beta   90.00
_cell.angle_gamma   90.00
#
_symmetry.space_group_name_H-M   'P 1'
#
loop_
_entity.id
_entity.type
_entity.pdbx_description
1 polymer ?
#
loop_
_entity_poly.entity_id
_entity_poly.type
_entity_poly.pdbx_seq_one_letter_code
_entity_poly.pdbx_strand_id
1 'polypeptide(L)'
;LSGMVADLALVLNLLIIMAALALIQATLTLPGIAGIVLTIGMAVDANVLIFERVREELRAGKTVRAAIDGGFGKAFLTIVDANITTLIAAVVLFQFGTGQVKGFAVTLSIGVLASMFTAIFVSRAIFEAYLEHKTVEKLSI
;
A
#
# COMPACT_ATOMS: atom_id res chain seq x y z
N LEU A 1 -25.27 31.78 -15.78
CA LEU A 1 -26.16 30.72 -15.24
C LEU A 1 -25.39 29.45 -14.88
N SER A 2 -24.59 28.87 -15.78
CA SER A 2 -23.75 27.70 -15.47
C SER A 2 -22.72 27.93 -14.35
N GLY A 3 -22.08 29.11 -14.31
CA GLY A 3 -21.10 29.45 -13.26
C GLY A 3 -21.70 29.49 -11.85
N MET A 4 -22.86 30.15 -11.68
CA MET A 4 -23.54 30.19 -10.38
C MET A 4 -24.02 28.81 -9.91
N VAL A 5 -24.46 27.94 -10.83
CA VAL A 5 -24.86 26.57 -10.49
C VAL A 5 -23.64 25.73 -10.10
N ALA A 6 -22.49 25.93 -10.76
CA ALA A 6 -21.23 25.28 -10.40
C ALA A 6 -20.72 25.73 -9.03
N ASP A 7 -20.77 27.03 -8.72
CA ASP A 7 -20.34 27.58 -7.43
C ASP A 7 -21.27 27.12 -6.29
N LEU A 8 -22.59 27.08 -6.52
CA LEU A 8 -23.54 26.60 -5.52
C LEU A 8 -23.39 25.09 -5.28
N ALA A 9 -23.10 24.31 -6.33
CA ALA A 9 -22.78 22.88 -6.21
C ALA A 9 -21.46 22.66 -5.44
N LEU A 10 -20.46 23.52 -5.65
CA LEU A 10 -19.19 23.49 -4.93
C LEU A 10 -19.37 23.78 -3.44
N VAL A 11 -20.18 24.79 -3.10
CA VAL A 11 -20.48 25.17 -1.72
C VAL A 11 -21.29 24.08 -1.00
N LEU A 12 -22.28 23.48 -1.67
CA LEU A 12 -23.06 22.38 -1.08
C LEU A 12 -22.20 21.13 -0.86
N ASN A 13 -21.28 20.84 -1.78
CA ASN A 13 -20.34 19.73 -1.67
C ASN A 13 -19.37 19.93 -0.49
N LEU A 14 -18.85 21.15 -0.32
CA LEU A 14 -18.03 21.53 0.85
C LEU A 14 -18.80 21.37 2.17
N LEU A 15 -20.07 21.78 2.21
CA LEU A 15 -20.91 21.63 3.40
C LEU A 15 -21.18 20.17 3.78
N ILE A 16 -21.44 19.31 2.79
CA ILE A 16 -21.68 17.88 3.02
C ILE A 16 -20.42 17.17 3.51
N ILE A 17 -19.26 17.51 2.95
CA ILE A 17 -17.96 16.97 3.39
C ILE A 17 -17.68 17.41 4.84
N MET A 18 -17.90 18.67 5.18
CA MET A 18 -17.68 19.13 6.57
C MET A 18 -18.66 18.51 7.57
N ALA A 19 -19.92 18.31 7.20
CA ALA A 19 -20.93 17.67 8.06
C ALA A 19 -20.65 16.18 8.31
N ALA A 20 -20.20 15.44 7.30
CA ALA A 20 -19.85 14.02 7.42
C ALA A 20 -18.60 13.80 8.31
N LEU A 21 -17.62 14.70 8.24
CA LEU A 21 -16.42 14.65 9.09
C LEU A 21 -16.71 15.03 10.55
N ALA A 22 -17.65 15.96 10.78
CA ALA A 22 -18.13 16.30 12.11
C ALA A 22 -18.88 15.14 12.79
N LEU A 23 -19.62 14.34 12.03
CA LEU A 23 -20.38 13.17 12.52
C LEU A 23 -19.50 12.00 12.98
N ILE A 24 -18.34 11.81 12.36
CA ILE A 24 -17.42 10.69 12.67
C ILE A 24 -16.31 11.15 13.65
N GLN A 25 -16.28 12.43 14.03
CA GLN A 25 -15.19 13.09 14.76
C GLN A 25 -13.80 12.85 14.14
N ALA A 26 -13.77 12.49 12.85
CA ALA A 26 -12.56 12.26 12.10
C ALA A 26 -12.40 13.42 11.11
N THR A 27 -11.41 14.27 11.33
CA THR A 27 -11.07 15.31 10.36
C THR A 27 -10.30 14.70 9.19
N LEU A 28 -10.94 14.61 8.01
CA LEU A 28 -10.24 14.37 6.75
C LEU A 28 -9.53 15.66 6.38
N THR A 29 -8.29 15.75 6.82
CA THR A 29 -7.42 16.89 6.60
C THR A 29 -6.55 16.65 5.37
N LEU A 30 -5.97 17.70 4.80
CA LEU A 30 -4.92 17.59 3.78
C LEU A 30 -3.84 16.55 4.15
N PRO A 31 -3.37 16.48 5.42
CA PRO A 31 -2.51 15.39 5.89
C PRO A 31 -3.11 13.98 5.72
N GLY A 32 -4.40 13.76 5.97
CA GLY A 32 -5.01 12.44 5.73
C GLY A 32 -4.95 11.99 4.27
N ILE A 33 -5.18 12.93 3.34
CA ILE A 33 -5.04 12.68 1.90
C ILE A 33 -3.57 12.38 1.54
N ALA A 34 -2.62 13.10 2.15
CA ALA A 34 -1.19 12.81 1.99
C ALA A 34 -0.82 11.40 2.49
N GLY A 35 -1.48 10.89 3.55
CA GLY A 35 -1.32 9.51 4.02
C GLY A 35 -1.77 8.47 3.00
N ILE A 36 -2.85 8.73 2.27
CA ILE A 36 -3.33 7.87 1.19
C ILE A 36 -2.35 7.89 0.02
N VAL A 37 -1.91 9.07 -0.43
CA VAL A 37 -0.93 9.20 -1.53
C VAL A 37 0.38 8.50 -1.18
N LEU A 38 0.86 8.65 0.05
CA LEU A 38 2.06 7.97 0.55
C LEU A 38 1.90 6.44 0.52
N THR A 39 0.74 5.94 0.94
CA THR A 39 0.42 4.50 0.90
C THR A 39 0.46 3.97 -0.54
N ILE A 40 -0.09 4.72 -1.50
CA ILE A 40 -0.04 4.35 -2.93
C ILE A 40 1.42 4.30 -3.42
N GLY A 41 2.23 5.31 -3.06
CA GLY A 41 3.65 5.34 -3.42
C GLY A 41 4.42 4.13 -2.88
N MET A 42 4.21 3.77 -1.62
CA MET A 42 4.83 2.59 -1.00
C MET A 42 4.36 1.26 -1.63
N ALA A 43 3.10 1.17 -2.04
CA ALA A 43 2.59 -0.01 -2.73
C ALA A 43 3.22 -0.19 -4.12
N VAL A 44 3.45 0.91 -4.86
CA VAL A 44 4.15 0.86 -6.15
C VAL A 44 5.63 0.51 -5.97
N ASP A 45 6.28 1.07 -4.96
CA ASP A 45 7.69 0.78 -4.64
C ASP A 45 7.90 -0.73 -4.34
N ALA A 46 7.03 -1.31 -3.52
CA ALA A 46 7.07 -2.75 -3.22
C ALA A 46 6.92 -3.62 -4.49
N ASN A 47 6.05 -3.24 -5.42
CA ASN A 47 5.89 -3.95 -6.69
C ASN A 47 7.15 -3.88 -7.56
N VAL A 48 7.76 -2.69 -7.67
CA VAL A 48 9.01 -2.51 -8.44
C VAL A 48 10.16 -3.31 -7.83
N LEU A 49 10.28 -3.32 -6.50
CA LEU A 49 11.31 -4.08 -5.78
C LEU A 49 11.24 -5.59 -6.07
N ILE A 50 10.02 -6.17 -6.10
CA ILE A 50 9.83 -7.58 -6.45
C ILE A 50 10.36 -7.86 -7.86
N PHE A 51 10.00 -7.03 -8.84
CA PHE A 51 10.46 -7.20 -10.22
C PHE A 51 11.97 -7.07 -10.35
N GLU A 52 12.57 -6.13 -9.63
CA GLU A 52 14.02 -5.97 -9.62
C GLU A 52 14.69 -7.21 -9.03
N ARG A 53 14.22 -7.71 -7.88
CA ARG A 53 14.82 -8.86 -7.21
C ARG A 53 14.72 -10.14 -8.03
N VAL A 54 13.61 -10.35 -8.72
CA VAL A 54 13.46 -11.44 -9.70
C VAL A 54 14.46 -11.27 -10.86
N ARG A 55 14.65 -10.04 -11.36
CA ARG A 55 15.62 -9.75 -12.43
C ARG A 55 17.06 -9.99 -11.99
N GLU A 56 17.41 -9.70 -10.74
CA GLU A 56 18.72 -10.00 -10.16
C GLU A 56 18.96 -11.51 -10.07
N GLU A 57 17.98 -12.27 -9.61
CA GLU A 57 18.09 -13.74 -9.53
C GLU A 57 18.19 -14.39 -10.92
N LEU A 58 17.53 -13.81 -11.93
CA LEU A 58 17.69 -14.22 -13.34
C LEU A 58 19.11 -13.91 -13.86
N ARG A 59 19.66 -12.74 -13.54
CA ARG A 59 21.04 -12.36 -13.91
C ARG A 59 22.09 -13.22 -13.21
N ALA A 60 21.77 -13.74 -12.02
CA ALA A 60 22.59 -14.71 -11.31
C ALA A 60 22.57 -16.12 -11.94
N GLY A 61 21.88 -16.31 -13.07
CA GLY A 61 21.86 -17.56 -13.83
C GLY A 61 20.86 -18.59 -13.33
N LYS A 62 19.94 -18.21 -12.42
CA LYS A 62 18.89 -19.14 -11.95
C LYS A 62 17.82 -19.34 -13.02
N THR A 63 17.21 -20.52 -13.01
CA THR A 63 16.04 -20.81 -13.86
C THR A 63 14.91 -19.85 -13.52
N VAL A 64 14.06 -19.53 -14.50
CA VAL A 64 12.95 -18.57 -14.34
C VAL A 64 12.09 -18.88 -13.11
N ARG A 65 11.81 -20.17 -12.86
CA ARG A 65 11.02 -20.60 -11.69
C ARG A 65 11.75 -20.35 -10.38
N ALA A 66 13.04 -20.72 -10.29
CA ALA A 66 13.85 -20.50 -9.08
C ALA A 66 14.17 -19.02 -8.84
N ALA A 67 14.23 -18.21 -9.90
CA ALA A 67 14.44 -16.77 -9.80
C ALA A 67 13.19 -16.03 -9.30
N ILE A 68 12.00 -16.47 -9.71
CA ILE A 68 10.73 -15.98 -9.17
C ILE A 68 10.62 -16.34 -7.68
N ASP A 69 10.82 -17.61 -7.31
CA ASP A 69 10.72 -18.06 -5.92
C ASP A 69 11.74 -17.36 -5.01
N GLY A 70 13.00 -17.29 -5.44
CA GLY A 70 14.07 -16.60 -4.71
C GLY A 70 13.87 -15.09 -4.64
N GLY A 71 13.36 -14.49 -5.71
CA GLY A 71 13.08 -13.05 -5.80
C GLY A 71 11.97 -12.63 -4.85
N PHE A 72 10.85 -13.37 -4.86
CA PHE A 72 9.71 -13.13 -3.97
C PHE A 72 10.09 -13.34 -2.50
N GLY A 73 10.80 -14.41 -2.15
CA GLY A 73 11.20 -14.65 -0.75
C GLY A 73 12.07 -13.54 -0.16
N LYS A 74 13.04 -13.04 -0.95
CA LYS A 74 13.91 -11.93 -0.53
C LYS A 74 13.18 -10.58 -0.50
N ALA A 75 12.37 -10.28 -1.53
CA ALA A 75 11.60 -9.05 -1.57
C ALA A 75 10.55 -9.00 -0.45
N PHE A 76 9.94 -10.13 -0.11
CA PHE A 76 8.95 -10.22 0.97
C PHE A 76 9.51 -9.78 2.32
N LEU A 77 10.68 -10.28 2.72
CA LEU A 77 11.33 -9.87 3.96
C LEU A 77 11.59 -8.36 3.99
N THR A 78 12.11 -7.80 2.89
CA THR A 78 12.37 -6.36 2.78
C THR A 78 11.09 -5.52 2.84
N ILE A 79 10.01 -5.97 2.18
CA ILE A 79 8.71 -5.28 2.19
C ILE A 79 8.10 -5.31 3.60
N VAL A 80 8.18 -6.45 4.28
CA VAL A 80 7.66 -6.59 5.65
C VAL A 80 8.42 -5.66 6.61
N ASP A 81 9.75 -5.64 6.54
CA ASP A 81 10.57 -4.75 7.38
C ASP A 81 10.27 -3.26 7.12
N ALA A 82 10.10 -2.88 5.85
CA ALA A 82 9.76 -1.50 5.47
C ALA A 82 8.35 -1.08 5.97
N ASN A 83 7.37 -1.98 5.91
CA ASN A 83 6.03 -1.69 6.39
C ASN A 83 5.96 -1.68 7.93
N ILE A 84 6.67 -2.59 8.61
CA ILE A 84 6.73 -2.60 10.08
C ILE A 84 7.35 -1.30 10.61
N THR A 85 8.46 -0.86 10.04
CA THR A 85 9.09 0.42 10.44
C THR A 85 8.16 1.60 10.22
N THR A 86 7.41 1.62 9.11
CA THR A 86 6.38 2.64 8.85
C THR A 86 5.25 2.58 9.87
N LEU A 87 4.82 1.39 10.28
CA LEU A 87 3.77 1.21 11.27
C LEU A 87 4.22 1.68 12.66
N ILE A 88 5.48 1.43 13.03
CA ILE A 88 6.08 1.99 14.25
C ILE A 88 6.06 3.52 14.20
N ALA A 89 6.48 4.11 13.08
CA ALA A 89 6.43 5.57 12.90
C ALA A 89 5.00 6.10 13.00
N ALA A 90 4.02 5.42 12.40
CA ALA A 90 2.61 5.79 12.48
C ALA A 90 2.07 5.73 13.93
N VAL A 91 2.46 4.73 14.72
CA VAL A 91 2.11 4.64 16.14
C VAL A 91 2.71 5.79 16.94
N VAL A 92 3.98 6.12 16.71
CA VAL A 92 4.65 7.27 17.35
C VAL A 92 3.93 8.57 16.97
N LEU A 93 3.60 8.77 15.69
CA LEU A 93 2.87 9.94 15.20
C LEU A 93 1.44 10.00 15.77
N PHE A 94 0.79 8.87 16.01
CA PHE A 94 -0.52 8.83 16.62
C PHE A 94 -0.47 9.21 18.11
N GLN A 95 0.54 8.72 18.83
CA GLN A 95 0.67 8.94 20.27
C GLN A 95 1.20 10.33 20.62
N PHE A 96 2.21 10.82 19.89
CA PHE A 96 2.86 12.10 20.13
C PHE A 96 2.40 13.23 19.20
N GLY A 97 1.75 12.91 18.08
CA GLY A 97 1.22 13.92 17.16
C GLY A 97 0.00 14.65 17.71
N THR A 98 -0.24 15.86 17.21
CA THR A 98 -1.37 16.71 17.60
C THR A 98 -2.19 17.12 16.38
N GLY A 99 -3.49 17.41 16.62
CA GLY A 99 -4.41 17.92 15.60
C GLY A 99 -4.44 17.08 14.32
N GLN A 100 -3.87 17.62 13.24
CA GLN A 100 -3.90 17.02 11.90
C GLN A 100 -2.93 15.84 11.72
N VAL A 101 -1.84 15.77 12.52
CA VAL A 101 -0.84 14.69 12.43
C VAL A 101 -1.43 13.35 12.89
N LYS A 102 -2.36 13.37 13.85
CA LYS A 102 -3.09 12.17 14.26
C LYS A 102 -3.96 11.62 13.12
N GLY A 103 -4.61 12.51 12.36
CA GLY A 103 -5.40 12.13 11.18
C GLY A 103 -4.54 11.44 10.12
N PHE A 104 -3.37 12.00 9.83
CA PHE A 104 -2.37 11.39 8.95
C PHE A 104 -1.90 10.02 9.47
N ALA A 105 -1.57 9.92 10.76
CA ALA A 105 -1.11 8.68 11.37
C ALA A 105 -2.15 7.55 11.26
N VAL A 106 -3.45 7.86 11.45
CA VAL A 106 -4.53 6.88 11.27
C VAL A 106 -4.64 6.42 9.82
N THR A 107 -4.66 7.34 8.86
CA THR A 107 -4.72 6.97 7.43
C THR A 107 -3.50 6.17 6.98
N LEU A 108 -2.31 6.52 7.46
CA LEU A 108 -1.07 5.81 7.18
C LEU A 108 -1.09 4.41 7.79
N SER A 109 -1.55 4.28 9.03
CA SER A 109 -1.65 2.97 9.71
C SER A 109 -2.60 2.03 8.97
N ILE A 110 -3.77 2.52 8.55
CA ILE A 110 -4.75 1.74 7.77
C ILE A 110 -4.15 1.34 6.41
N GLY A 111 -3.49 2.28 5.73
CA GLY A 111 -2.86 2.03 4.43
C GLY A 111 -1.74 0.99 4.48
N VAL A 112 -0.86 1.07 5.48
CA VAL A 112 0.22 0.11 5.70
C VAL A 112 -0.33 -1.27 6.07
N LEU A 113 -1.36 -1.34 6.92
CA LEU A 113 -2.01 -2.61 7.28
C LEU A 113 -2.67 -3.26 6.06
N ALA A 114 -3.35 -2.48 5.21
CA ALA A 114 -3.92 -2.98 3.97
C ALA A 114 -2.83 -3.47 2.99
N SER A 115 -1.73 -2.72 2.86
CA SER A 115 -0.57 -3.10 2.03
C SER A 115 0.08 -4.38 2.53
N MET A 116 0.34 -4.49 3.84
CA MET A 116 0.86 -5.70 4.49
C MET A 116 -0.07 -6.89 4.32
N PHE A 117 -1.38 -6.70 4.48
CA PHE A 117 -2.36 -7.77 4.26
C PHE A 117 -2.30 -8.25 2.80
N THR A 118 -2.23 -7.33 1.84
CA THR A 118 -2.10 -7.66 0.42
C THR A 118 -0.78 -8.41 0.16
N ALA A 119 0.33 -7.92 0.70
CA ALA A 119 1.65 -8.56 0.54
C ALA A 119 1.74 -9.93 1.21
N ILE A 120 1.09 -10.15 2.35
CA ILE A 120 1.13 -11.42 3.09
C ILE A 120 0.11 -12.42 2.54
N PHE A 121 -1.14 -12.02 2.32
CA PHE A 121 -2.19 -12.94 1.90
C PHE A 121 -2.20 -13.15 0.38
N VAL A 122 -2.06 -12.10 -0.44
CA VAL A 122 -2.12 -12.25 -1.90
C VAL A 122 -0.84 -12.90 -2.42
N SER A 123 0.35 -12.51 -1.91
CA SER A 123 1.58 -13.18 -2.33
C SER A 123 1.62 -14.64 -1.90
N ARG A 124 1.15 -14.97 -0.68
CA ARG A 124 1.09 -16.36 -0.20
C ARG A 124 0.02 -17.19 -0.93
N ALA A 125 -1.13 -16.59 -1.27
CA ALA A 125 -2.17 -17.23 -2.09
C ALA A 125 -1.72 -17.45 -3.54
N ILE A 126 -0.96 -16.51 -4.13
CA ILE A 126 -0.33 -16.70 -5.43
C ILE A 126 0.72 -17.81 -5.35
N PHE A 127 1.48 -17.88 -4.25
CA PHE A 127 2.51 -18.90 -4.06
C PHE A 127 1.91 -20.31 -3.88
N GLU A 128 0.86 -20.44 -3.05
CA GLU A 128 0.11 -21.68 -2.87
C GLU A 128 -0.59 -22.10 -4.17
N ALA A 129 -1.25 -21.18 -4.88
CA ALA A 129 -1.87 -21.47 -6.18
C ALA A 129 -0.84 -21.87 -7.25
N TYR A 130 0.37 -21.34 -7.20
CA TYR A 130 1.45 -21.71 -8.13
C TYR A 130 2.10 -23.05 -7.79
N LEU A 131 2.13 -23.42 -6.50
CA LEU A 131 2.59 -24.72 -6.01
C LEU A 131 1.56 -25.83 -6.27
N GLU A 132 0.27 -25.53 -6.19
CA GLU A 132 -0.80 -26.51 -6.37
C GLU A 132 -1.00 -26.92 -7.85
N HIS A 133 -0.56 -26.09 -8.81
CA HIS A 133 -0.94 -26.27 -10.22
C HIS A 133 0.14 -26.80 -11.19
N LYS A 134 1.41 -27.03 -10.80
CA LYS A 134 2.43 -27.58 -11.74
C LYS A 134 3.48 -28.51 -11.12
N THR A 135 3.19 -29.81 -11.15
CA THR A 135 4.10 -30.85 -11.71
C THR A 135 4.26 -30.59 -13.21
N VAL A 136 5.05 -29.58 -13.63
CA VAL A 136 5.34 -29.39 -15.06
C VAL A 136 6.82 -29.09 -15.25
N GLU A 137 7.50 -30.16 -15.67
CA GLU A 137 8.77 -30.15 -16.37
C GLU A 137 8.66 -29.25 -17.61
N LYS A 138 9.62 -28.32 -17.77
CA LYS A 138 9.87 -27.51 -18.97
C LYS A 138 8.87 -26.37 -19.25
N LEU A 139 9.41 -25.16 -19.15
CA LEU A 139 8.95 -24.01 -19.91
C LEU A 139 9.92 -23.85 -21.08
N SER A 140 9.38 -23.99 -22.28
CA SER A 140 10.01 -23.59 -23.54
C SER A 140 10.18 -22.08 -23.54
N ILE A 141 11.42 -21.64 -23.38
CA ILE A 141 11.95 -20.44 -24.05
C ILE A 141 13.02 -20.95 -25.00
#